data_AF-A0A1C6VDG2-F1
#
_entry.id   AF-A0A1C6VDG2-F1
#
_cell.length_a   1.000
_cell.length_b   1.000
_cell.length_c   1.000
_cell.angle_alpha   90.00
_cell.angle_beta   90.00
_cell.angle_gamma   90.00
#
_symmetry.space_group_name_H-M   'P 1'
#
loop_
_entity.id
_entity.type
_entity.pdbx_description
1 polymer ?
#
loop_
_entity_poly.entity_id
_entity_poly.type
_entity_poly.pdbx_seq_one_letter_code
_entity_poly.pdbx_strand_id
1 'polypeptide(L)'
;MTESVRGTGEASPEQRMPEWAGDRTGTDALPDDVDGELLGVDPAELGDEDLIREMTSLHRTRLDTLRHATDSALANHLRRTAELETEYLARHPGREVDPSRLRDL
;
A
#
# COMPACT_ATOMS: atom_id res chain seq x y z
N MET A 1 -3.66 -50.99 -35.67
CA MET A 1 -4.01 -51.11 -34.23
C MET A 1 -3.69 -49.77 -33.60
N THR A 2 -4.70 -49.14 -33.03
CA THR A 2 -4.64 -47.89 -32.28
C THR A 2 -4.00 -48.14 -30.92
N GLU A 3 -3.10 -47.27 -30.45
CA GLU A 3 -3.13 -46.92 -29.04
C GLU A 3 -2.68 -45.48 -28.81
N SER A 4 -3.60 -44.73 -28.20
CA SER A 4 -3.47 -43.37 -27.71
C SER A 4 -2.97 -43.41 -26.27
N VAL A 5 -2.00 -42.55 -25.93
CA VAL A 5 -1.71 -42.12 -24.56
C VAL A 5 -1.71 -40.59 -24.60
N ARG A 6 -2.83 -39.96 -24.20
CA ARG A 6 -3.02 -39.23 -22.92
C ARG A 6 -1.85 -38.26 -22.68
N GLY A 7 -2.00 -36.94 -22.83
CA GLY A 7 -3.06 -36.12 -22.24
C GLY A 7 -2.62 -35.66 -20.86
N THR A 8 -1.66 -34.74 -20.79
CA THR A 8 -1.39 -33.93 -19.60
C THR A 8 -1.26 -32.49 -20.08
N GLY A 9 -2.35 -31.75 -19.93
CA GLY A 9 -2.37 -30.31 -20.16
C GLY A 9 -1.37 -29.65 -19.22
N GLU A 10 -0.30 -29.11 -19.79
CA GLU A 10 0.54 -28.15 -19.11
C GLU A 10 -0.34 -26.95 -18.79
N ALA A 11 -0.65 -26.78 -17.50
CA ALA A 11 -1.47 -25.67 -17.04
C ALA A 11 -0.83 -24.34 -17.49
N SER A 12 -1.64 -23.52 -18.16
CA SER A 12 -1.23 -22.23 -18.73
C SER A 12 -0.62 -21.33 -17.63
N PRO A 13 0.51 -20.62 -17.88
CA PRO A 13 1.18 -19.78 -16.90
C PRO A 13 0.31 -18.62 -16.37
N GLU A 14 -0.81 -18.34 -17.04
CA GLU A 14 -1.78 -17.30 -16.67
C GLU A 14 -2.68 -17.69 -15.49
N GLN A 15 -2.72 -18.97 -15.07
CA GLN A 15 -3.47 -19.42 -13.90
C GLN A 15 -2.70 -19.28 -12.57
N ARG A 16 -1.45 -18.78 -12.62
CA ARG A 16 -0.62 -18.51 -11.42
C ARG A 16 -0.70 -17.07 -10.95
N MET A 17 -1.65 -16.27 -11.43
CA MET A 17 -2.00 -15.04 -10.74
C MET A 17 -2.82 -15.46 -9.53
N PRO A 18 -2.30 -15.41 -8.28
CA PRO A 18 -3.23 -15.36 -7.17
C PRO A 18 -4.07 -14.12 -7.45
N GLU A 19 -5.37 -14.33 -7.61
CA GLU A 19 -6.34 -13.33 -7.20
C GLU A 19 -5.76 -12.68 -5.96
N TRP A 20 -5.37 -11.42 -6.10
CA TRP A 20 -5.03 -10.50 -5.05
C TRP A 20 -5.96 -10.79 -3.87
N ALA A 21 -5.48 -11.65 -2.98
CA ALA A 21 -6.27 -12.25 -1.92
C ALA A 21 -6.44 -11.15 -0.89
N GLY A 22 -7.43 -10.29 -1.12
CA GLY A 22 -7.86 -9.21 -0.26
C GLY A 22 -8.56 -9.73 0.99
N ASP A 23 -7.96 -10.73 1.63
CA ASP A 23 -8.45 -11.33 2.86
C ASP A 23 -7.26 -11.86 3.70
N ARG A 24 -6.55 -10.94 4.35
CA ARG A 24 -5.70 -11.15 5.53
C ARG A 24 -5.59 -9.77 6.19
N THR A 25 -6.18 -9.42 7.32
CA THR A 25 -6.65 -10.17 8.47
C THR A 25 -7.76 -9.36 9.13
N GLY A 26 -8.94 -9.95 9.33
CA GLY A 26 -9.84 -9.53 10.39
C GLY A 26 -9.17 -9.86 11.73
N THR A 27 -8.41 -8.90 12.26
CA THR A 27 -8.17 -8.83 13.70
C THR A 27 -9.29 -7.96 14.24
N ASP A 28 -10.03 -8.51 15.19
CA ASP A 28 -11.11 -7.87 15.93
C ASP A 28 -10.84 -6.39 16.21
N ALA A 29 -11.88 -5.59 16.01
CA ALA A 29 -11.94 -4.16 16.31
C ALA A 29 -11.53 -3.90 17.77
N LEU A 30 -10.24 -3.62 17.96
CA LEU A 30 -9.76 -2.84 19.09
C LEU A 30 -10.16 -1.37 18.85
N PRO A 31 -10.48 -0.61 19.89
CA PRO A 31 -10.75 0.81 19.73
C PRO A 31 -9.54 1.48 19.08
N ASP A 32 -9.82 2.27 18.04
CA ASP A 32 -8.89 3.01 17.17
C ASP A 32 -7.85 3.84 17.96
N ASP A 33 -8.12 4.09 19.23
CA ASP A 33 -7.44 5.08 20.06
C ASP A 33 -6.18 4.57 20.80
N VAL A 34 -5.90 3.26 20.86
CA VAL A 34 -4.73 2.74 21.63
C VAL A 34 -3.43 2.64 20.82
N ASP A 35 -3.53 2.60 19.47
CA ASP A 35 -2.37 2.70 18.57
C ASP A 35 -2.10 4.15 18.12
N GLY A 36 -3.01 5.08 18.43
CA GLY A 36 -2.88 6.51 18.10
C GLY A 36 -1.72 7.20 18.82
N GLU A 37 -1.25 6.66 19.93
CA GLU A 37 -0.11 7.22 20.69
C GLU A 37 1.26 6.73 20.17
N LEU A 38 1.28 5.70 19.31
CA LEU A 38 2.48 5.27 18.56
C LEU A 38 2.51 5.80 17.13
N LEU A 39 1.36 6.14 16.57
CA LEU A 39 1.25 6.89 15.32
C LEU A 39 1.55 8.36 15.63
N GLY A 40 2.19 9.07 14.70
CA GLY A 40 2.42 10.51 14.87
C GLY A 40 1.11 11.29 15.02
N VAL A 41 1.22 12.62 15.08
CA VAL A 41 0.05 13.53 15.08
C VAL A 41 -0.93 13.17 13.95
N ASP A 42 -2.24 13.25 14.21
CA ASP A 42 -3.28 13.00 13.21
C ASP A 42 -2.99 13.83 11.94
N PRO A 43 -3.01 13.24 10.72
CA PRO A 43 -2.80 13.98 9.48
C PRO A 43 -3.67 15.24 9.36
N ALA A 44 -4.93 15.19 9.83
CA ALA A 44 -5.86 16.31 9.79
C ALA A 44 -5.42 17.49 10.67
N GLU A 45 -4.62 17.22 11.71
CA GLU A 45 -4.06 18.24 12.60
C GLU A 45 -2.72 18.81 12.08
N LEU A 46 -2.07 18.16 11.11
CA LEU A 46 -0.84 18.65 10.52
C LEU A 46 -1.11 19.81 9.55
N GLY A 47 -0.29 20.86 9.64
CA GLY A 47 -0.21 21.89 8.60
C GLY A 47 0.35 21.33 7.29
N ASP A 48 0.05 21.98 6.15
CA ASP A 48 0.45 21.48 4.83
C ASP A 48 1.96 21.23 4.68
N GLU A 49 2.80 22.13 5.19
CA GLU A 49 4.25 21.97 5.13
C GLU A 49 4.73 20.74 5.94
N ASP A 50 4.15 20.54 7.12
CA ASP A 50 4.46 19.39 7.97
C ASP A 50 3.97 18.07 7.38
N LEU A 51 2.78 18.07 6.77
CA LEU A 51 2.23 16.94 6.05
C LEU A 51 3.17 16.49 4.92
N ILE A 52 3.62 17.43 4.08
CA ILE A 52 4.55 17.14 2.98
C ILE A 52 5.92 16.69 3.50
N ARG A 53 6.42 17.34 4.56
CA ARG A 53 7.69 16.98 5.20
C ARG A 53 7.66 15.56 5.73
N GLU A 54 6.59 15.18 6.42
CA GLU A 54 6.44 13.85 6.99
C GLU A 54 6.28 12.78 5.91
N MET A 55 5.42 13.01 4.91
CA MET A 55 5.26 12.11 3.77
C MET A 55 6.59 11.91 3.02
N THR A 56 7.38 12.96 2.84
CA THR A 56 8.73 12.88 2.25
C THR A 56 9.67 12.01 3.10
N SER A 57 9.62 12.16 4.42
CA SER A 57 10.44 11.37 5.34
C SER A 57 10.13 9.86 5.23
N LEU A 58 8.84 9.49 5.23
CA LEU A 58 8.43 8.09 5.07
C LEU A 58 8.87 7.50 3.73
N HIS A 59 8.70 8.25 2.64
CA HIS A 59 9.12 7.80 1.31
C HIS A 59 10.63 7.54 1.23
N ARG A 60 11.46 8.28 1.96
CA ARG A 60 12.91 8.07 1.98
C ARG A 60 13.32 6.75 2.62
N THR A 61 12.58 6.27 3.62
CA THR A 61 12.90 5.04 4.36
C THR A 61 12.10 3.83 3.89
N ARG A 62 11.10 4.01 3.02
CA ARG A 62 10.18 2.95 2.58
C ARG A 62 10.85 1.64 2.16
N LEU A 63 11.87 1.71 1.30
CA LEU A 63 12.54 0.49 0.82
C LEU A 63 13.34 -0.20 1.93
N ASP A 64 13.97 0.58 2.81
CA ASP A 64 14.73 0.05 3.95
C ASP A 64 13.79 -0.64 4.94
N THR A 65 12.68 0.02 5.31
CA THR A 65 11.64 -0.54 6.15
C THR A 65 11.04 -1.81 5.55
N LEU A 66 10.76 -1.82 4.25
CA LEU A 66 10.22 -3.00 3.56
C LEU A 66 11.16 -4.22 3.61
N ARG A 67 12.47 -4.00 3.51
CA ARG A 67 13.44 -5.10 3.42
C ARG A 67 13.92 -5.59 4.79
N HIS A 68 13.89 -4.72 5.80
CA HIS A 68 14.69 -4.92 7.01
C HIS A 68 13.94 -4.70 8.33
N ALA A 69 12.76 -4.07 8.32
CA ALA A 69 12.01 -3.86 9.55
C ALA A 69 11.20 -5.10 9.96
N THR A 70 10.68 -5.08 11.18
CA THR A 70 9.71 -6.08 11.64
C THR A 70 8.38 -5.91 10.91
N ASP A 71 7.56 -6.96 10.87
CA ASP A 71 6.23 -6.91 10.25
C ASP A 71 5.34 -5.81 10.87
N SER A 72 5.42 -5.62 12.18
CA SER A 72 4.70 -4.55 12.89
C SER A 72 5.15 -3.15 12.47
N ALA A 73 6.46 -2.94 12.32
CA ALA A 73 7.00 -1.66 11.88
C ALA A 73 6.64 -1.37 10.42
N LEU A 74 6.65 -2.40 9.56
CA LEU A 74 6.20 -2.29 8.18
C LEU A 74 4.69 -1.97 8.11
N ALA A 75 3.86 -2.67 8.87
CA ALA A 75 2.42 -2.42 8.92
C ALA A 75 2.12 -0.97 9.34
N ASN A 76 2.80 -0.48 10.39
CA ASN A 76 2.67 0.91 10.85
C ASN A 76 3.12 1.91 9.77
N HIS A 77 4.23 1.63 9.08
CA HIS A 77 4.74 2.49 8.01
C HIS A 77 3.77 2.60 6.83
N LEU A 78 3.18 1.46 6.43
CA LEU A 78 2.19 1.42 5.34
C LEU A 78 0.91 2.15 5.73
N ARG A 79 0.40 1.92 6.94
CA ARG A 79 -0.78 2.62 7.47
C ARG A 79 -0.56 4.14 7.48
N ARG A 80 0.55 4.59 8.09
CA ARG A 80 0.85 6.02 8.20
C ARG A 80 1.04 6.70 6.84
N THR A 81 1.66 6.01 5.88
CA THR A 81 1.81 6.51 4.52
C THR A 81 0.44 6.70 3.85
N ALA A 82 -0.45 5.71 3.96
CA ALA A 82 -1.79 5.79 3.38
C ALA A 82 -2.64 6.91 4.01
N GLU A 83 -2.55 7.10 5.32
CA GLU A 83 -3.23 8.18 6.06
C GLU A 83 -2.79 9.57 5.56
N LEU A 84 -1.48 9.82 5.49
CA LEU A 84 -0.94 11.11 5.02
C LEU A 84 -1.26 11.37 3.54
N GLU A 85 -1.20 10.34 2.70
CA GLU A 85 -1.57 10.45 1.28
C GLU A 85 -3.05 10.76 1.09
N THR A 86 -3.91 10.12 1.90
CA THR A 86 -5.36 10.37 1.88
C THR A 86 -5.65 11.83 2.22
N GLU A 87 -5.04 12.35 3.29
CA GLU A 87 -5.19 13.74 3.68
C GLU A 87 -4.65 14.71 2.62
N TYR A 88 -3.50 14.40 2.04
CA TYR A 88 -2.95 15.21 0.95
C TYR A 88 -3.92 15.30 -0.23
N LEU A 89 -4.51 14.18 -0.65
CA LEU A 89 -5.48 14.12 -1.74
C LEU A 89 -6.79 14.85 -1.39
N ALA A 90 -7.24 14.76 -0.14
CA ALA A 90 -8.42 15.47 0.34
C ALA A 90 -8.24 17.00 0.27
N ARG A 91 -7.05 17.50 0.64
CA ARG A 91 -6.69 18.93 0.54
C ARG A 91 -6.43 19.39 -0.89
N HIS A 92 -5.96 18.50 -1.77
CA HIS A 92 -5.51 18.83 -3.13
C HIS A 92 -6.27 18.03 -4.21
N PRO A 93 -7.60 18.20 -4.33
CA PRO A 93 -8.40 17.48 -5.33
C PRO A 93 -8.01 17.86 -6.78
N GLY A 94 -7.49 19.07 -6.98
CA GLY A 94 -7.02 19.59 -8.28
C GLY A 94 -5.50 19.50 -8.47
N ARG A 95 -4.79 18.61 -7.77
CA ARG A 95 -3.32 18.51 -7.86
C ARG A 95 -2.85 18.37 -9.31
N GLU A 96 -1.70 18.97 -9.60
CA GLU A 96 -1.10 18.90 -10.93
C GLU A 96 -0.72 17.46 -11.28
N VAL A 97 -1.22 16.99 -12.42
CA VAL A 97 -0.82 15.72 -13.02
C VAL A 97 0.13 16.05 -14.15
N ASP A 98 1.37 15.58 -14.03
CA ASP A 98 2.37 15.76 -15.07
C ASP A 98 1.94 15.01 -16.35
N PRO A 99 1.67 15.73 -17.47
CA PRO A 99 1.20 15.09 -18.69
C PRO A 99 2.24 14.12 -19.27
N SER A 100 3.54 14.30 -18.99
CA SER A 100 4.59 13.38 -19.44
C SER A 100 4.51 12.00 -18.76
N ARG A 101 3.79 11.89 -17.64
CA ARG A 101 3.56 10.63 -16.91
C ARG A 101 2.31 9.89 -17.37
N LEU A 102 1.45 10.54 -18.16
CA LEU A 102 0.30 9.90 -18.77
C LEU A 102 0.78 9.06 -19.95
N ARG A 103 0.30 7.81 -20.03
CA ARG A 103 0.43 7.02 -21.26
C ARG A 103 -0.67 7.46 -22.20
N ASP A 104 -0.33 7.62 -23.49
CA ASP A 104 -1.16 8.12 -24.61
C ASP A 104 -2.67 8.20 -24.29
N LEU A 105 -3.17 9.43 -24.18
CA LEU A 105 -4.58 9.76 -23.92
C LEU A 105 -5.49 9.48 -25.13
#